data_AF-A0AAU6ZC01-F1
#
_entry.id   AF-A0AAU6ZC01-F1
#
_cell.length_a   1.000
_cell.length_b   1.000
_cell.length_c   1.000
_cell.angle_alpha   90.00
_cell.angle_beta   90.00
_cell.angle_gamma   90.00
#
_symmetry.space_group_name_H-M   'P 1'
#
loop_
_entity.id
_entity.type
_entity.pdbx_description
1 polymer ?
#
loop_
_entity_poly.entity_id
_entity_poly.type
_entity_poly.pdbx_seq_one_letter_code
_entity_poly.pdbx_strand_id
1 'polypeptide(L)'
;MTPQTISDQTWAGIRTEFTLPTLAQVHRRLSELMEDPEPVMQQLVRVFIDDGTFCPGFQFLPGGQLQPTVTALFRRAMELDIPHNYFTLWMVTPSRDLARTRPVDHLKTDPAPLIRTLESFRWR
;
A
#
# COMPACT_ATOMS: atom_id res chain seq x y z
N MET A 1 -21.26 -1.90 10.84
CA MET A 1 -20.51 -3.05 10.29
C MET A 1 -19.19 -3.12 11.05
N THR A 2 -18.76 -4.32 11.44
CA THR A 2 -17.55 -4.55 12.24
C THR A 2 -16.33 -4.46 11.31
N PRO A 3 -15.23 -3.78 11.69
CA PRO A 3 -14.02 -3.74 10.87
C PRO A 3 -13.56 -5.17 10.54
N GLN A 4 -13.35 -5.48 9.26
CA GLN A 4 -12.89 -6.81 8.87
C GLN A 4 -11.48 -7.08 9.39
N THR A 5 -11.34 -7.98 10.36
CA THR A 5 -10.02 -8.37 10.85
C THR A 5 -9.21 -9.02 9.72
N ILE A 6 -8.03 -8.46 9.43
CA ILE A 6 -7.11 -9.00 8.42
C ILE A 6 -6.30 -10.11 9.09
N SER A 7 -6.32 -11.32 8.52
CA SER A 7 -5.68 -12.49 9.12
C SER A 7 -4.16 -12.49 8.94
N ASP A 8 -3.46 -13.19 9.84
CA ASP A 8 -2.01 -13.41 9.74
C ASP A 8 -1.61 -14.10 8.44
N GLN A 9 -2.47 -15.00 7.94
CA GLN A 9 -2.26 -15.67 6.65
C GLN A 9 -2.24 -14.66 5.49
N THR A 10 -3.12 -13.66 5.53
CA THR A 10 -3.14 -12.58 4.53
C THR A 10 -1.85 -11.76 4.60
N TRP A 11 -1.41 -11.38 5.81
CA TRP A 11 -0.15 -10.65 5.97
C TRP A 11 1.07 -11.45 5.55
N ALA A 12 1.09 -12.76 5.81
CA ALA A 12 2.14 -13.66 5.35
C ALA A 12 2.20 -13.69 3.81
N GLY A 13 1.04 -13.79 3.14
CA GLY A 13 0.95 -13.73 1.68
C GLY A 13 1.51 -12.42 1.10
N ILE A 14 1.12 -11.28 1.68
CA ILE A 14 1.64 -9.96 1.27
C ILE A 14 3.16 -9.89 1.45
N ARG A 15 3.68 -10.39 2.58
CA ARG A 15 5.13 -10.41 2.85
C ARG A 15 5.89 -11.26 1.83
N THR A 16 5.36 -12.43 1.46
CA THR A 16 6.00 -13.32 0.49
C THR A 16 6.03 -12.72 -0.91
N GLU A 17 4.94 -12.10 -1.36
CA GLU A 17 4.83 -11.61 -2.72
C GLU A 17 5.42 -10.21 -2.92
N PHE A 18 5.11 -9.28 -2.02
CA PHE A 18 5.44 -7.87 -2.20
C PHE A 18 6.53 -7.37 -1.29
N THR A 19 7.06 -8.21 -0.40
CA THR A 19 7.89 -7.83 0.74
C THR A 19 7.17 -6.91 1.73
N LEU A 20 7.62 -6.93 2.98
CA LEU A 20 7.05 -6.10 4.04
C LEU A 20 8.17 -5.66 5.01
N PRO A 21 9.14 -4.85 4.54
CA PRO A 21 10.23 -4.33 5.36
C PRO A 21 9.71 -3.49 6.53
N THR A 22 10.46 -3.46 7.62
CA THR A 22 10.16 -2.56 8.76
C THR A 22 10.39 -1.11 8.37
N LEU A 23 9.72 -0.18 9.06
CA LEU A 23 9.95 1.26 8.87
C LEU A 23 11.43 1.64 9.02
N ALA A 24 12.14 1.02 9.97
CA ALA A 24 13.57 1.26 10.19
C ALA A 24 14.44 0.77 9.02
N GLN A 25 14.10 -0.39 8.42
CA GLN A 25 14.79 -0.90 7.24
C GLN A 25 14.58 0.03 6.03
N VAL A 26 13.34 0.52 5.83
CA VAL A 26 13.04 1.49 4.77
C VAL A 26 13.82 2.78 4.99
N HIS A 27 13.75 3.37 6.19
CA HIS A 27 14.47 4.61 6.50
C HIS A 27 15.95 4.49 6.17
N ARG A 28 16.62 3.46 6.71
CA ARG A 28 18.04 3.20 6.44
C ARG A 28 18.31 3.09 4.94
N ARG A 29 17.49 2.33 4.21
CA ARG A 29 17.68 2.13 2.77
C ARG A 29 17.53 3.42 1.99
N LEU A 30 16.57 4.28 2.36
CA LEU A 30 16.38 5.57 1.71
C LEU A 30 17.54 6.52 2.02
N SER A 31 18.05 6.56 3.25
CA SER A 31 19.24 7.35 3.61
C SER A 31 20.49 6.95 2.83
N GLU A 32 20.59 5.70 2.36
CA GLU A 32 21.68 5.24 1.49
C GLU A 32 21.50 5.70 0.03
N LEU A 33 20.27 6.01 -0.40
CA LEU A 33 19.91 6.29 -1.79
C LEU A 33 19.71 7.79 -2.08
N MET A 34 19.43 8.59 -1.07
CA MET A 34 19.19 10.04 -1.20
C MET A 34 19.65 10.79 0.03
N GLU A 35 20.02 12.07 -0.16
CA GLU A 35 20.55 12.95 0.89
C GLU A 35 19.51 13.24 1.99
N ASP A 36 18.25 13.45 1.61
CA ASP A 36 17.14 13.66 2.54
C ASP A 36 15.99 12.69 2.27
N PRO A 37 15.80 11.65 3.11
CA PRO A 37 14.71 10.68 2.97
C PRO A 37 13.37 11.16 3.54
N GLU A 38 13.34 12.24 4.33
CA GLU A 38 12.15 12.63 5.11
C GLU A 38 10.91 12.92 4.25
N PRO A 39 11.00 13.62 3.10
CA PRO A 39 9.85 13.84 2.23
C PRO A 39 9.19 12.54 1.75
N VAL A 40 9.98 11.48 1.55
CA VAL A 40 9.49 10.16 1.18
C VAL A 40 8.89 9.44 2.39
N MET A 41 9.58 9.49 3.53
CA MET A 41 9.15 8.86 4.79
C MET A 41 7.77 9.32 5.26
N GLN A 42 7.43 10.59 5.03
CA GLN A 42 6.14 11.19 5.38
C GLN A 42 4.98 10.71 4.48
N GLN A 43 5.27 10.16 3.31
CA GLN A 43 4.27 9.73 2.32
C GLN A 43 4.04 8.21 2.31
N LEU A 44 4.73 7.46 3.16
CA LEU A 44 4.69 6.00 3.14
C LEU A 44 3.32 5.45 3.56
N VAL A 45 2.90 4.42 2.83
CA VAL A 45 1.90 3.47 3.33
C VAL A 45 2.56 2.63 4.42
N ARG A 46 1.99 2.67 5.63
CA ARG A 46 2.48 1.97 6.81
C ARG A 46 1.42 0.98 7.28
N VAL A 47 1.75 -0.30 7.36
CA VAL A 47 0.88 -1.30 7.98
C VAL A 47 1.30 -1.57 9.41
N PHE A 48 0.32 -1.67 10.28
CA PHE A 48 0.48 -1.92 11.70
C PHE A 48 0.07 -3.37 11.98
N ILE A 49 1.02 -4.21 12.37
CA ILE A 49 0.81 -5.63 12.66
C ILE A 49 1.43 -5.88 14.03
N ASP A 50 0.60 -6.27 14.99
CA ASP A 50 0.95 -6.30 16.41
C ASP A 50 1.60 -4.96 16.83
N ASP A 51 2.80 -5.00 17.41
CA ASP A 51 3.57 -3.82 17.80
C ASP A 51 4.51 -3.29 16.69
N GLY A 52 4.46 -3.89 15.49
CA GLY A 52 5.34 -3.57 14.38
C GLY A 52 4.73 -2.59 13.37
N THR A 53 5.58 -1.73 12.81
CA THR A 53 5.23 -0.88 11.65
C THR A 53 6.06 -1.30 10.45
N PHE A 54 5.37 -1.64 9.35
CA PHE A 54 5.97 -2.12 8.12
C PHE A 54 5.49 -1.34 6.90
N CYS A 55 6.24 -1.42 5.81
CA CYS A 55 5.94 -0.70 4.58
C CYS A 55 5.72 -1.71 3.45
N PRO A 56 4.55 -1.78 2.81
CA PRO A 56 4.32 -2.68 1.66
C PRO A 56 5.29 -2.37 0.52
N GLY A 57 6.02 -3.39 0.02
CA GLY A 57 7.10 -3.14 -0.93
C GLY A 57 6.64 -2.67 -2.31
N PHE A 58 5.38 -2.95 -2.71
CA PHE A 58 4.81 -2.46 -3.97
C PHE A 58 4.74 -0.93 -4.09
N GLN A 59 4.92 -0.20 -2.98
CA GLN A 59 4.94 1.26 -3.00
C GLN A 59 6.28 1.83 -3.49
N PHE A 60 7.34 1.03 -3.59
CA PHE A 60 8.67 1.51 -3.96
C PHE A 60 9.01 1.15 -5.41
N LEU A 61 9.62 2.11 -6.10
CA LEU A 61 10.37 1.88 -7.33
C LEU A 61 11.80 1.40 -6.99
N PRO A 62 12.53 0.77 -7.93
CA PRO A 62 13.88 0.25 -7.67
C PRO A 62 14.89 1.28 -7.12
N GLY A 63 14.70 2.58 -7.40
CA GLY A 63 15.54 3.67 -6.91
C GLY A 63 15.13 4.25 -5.54
N GLY A 64 14.15 3.64 -4.85
CA GLY A 64 13.66 4.11 -3.55
C GLY A 64 12.59 5.21 -3.64
N GLN A 65 12.33 5.77 -4.82
CA GLN A 65 11.19 6.67 -5.03
C GLN A 65 9.87 5.92 -4.85
N LEU A 66 8.81 6.64 -4.48
CA LEU A 66 7.48 6.06 -4.39
C LEU A 66 6.85 5.89 -5.78
N GLN A 67 6.10 4.80 -5.92
CA GLN A 67 5.30 4.52 -7.09
C GLN A 67 4.18 5.58 -7.16
N PRO A 68 4.13 6.43 -8.22
CA PRO A 68 3.24 7.59 -8.24
C PRO A 68 1.74 7.26 -8.15
N THR A 69 1.32 6.18 -8.81
CA THR A 69 -0.06 5.67 -8.77
C THR A 69 -0.44 5.21 -7.36
N VAL A 70 0.44 4.51 -6.65
CA VAL A 70 0.24 4.09 -5.25
C VAL A 70 0.12 5.33 -4.36
N THR A 71 1.00 6.32 -4.52
CA THR A 71 0.93 7.57 -3.74
C THR A 71 -0.37 8.33 -3.99
N ALA A 72 -0.82 8.41 -5.24
CA ALA A 72 -2.08 9.07 -5.60
C ALA A 72 -3.31 8.33 -5.02
N LEU A 73 -3.34 7.00 -5.16
CA LEU A 73 -4.39 6.16 -4.60
C LEU A 73 -4.39 6.23 -3.07
N PHE A 74 -3.22 6.23 -2.44
CA PHE A 74 -3.10 6.31 -0.99
C PHE A 74 -3.59 7.67 -0.46
N ARG A 75 -3.24 8.77 -1.13
CA ARG A 75 -3.80 10.10 -0.81
C ARG A 75 -5.32 10.09 -0.88
N ARG A 76 -5.88 9.54 -1.96
CA ARG A 76 -7.33 9.39 -2.11
C ARG A 76 -7.94 8.50 -1.02
N ALA A 77 -7.23 7.45 -0.61
CA ALA A 77 -7.66 6.58 0.48
C ALA A 77 -7.73 7.33 1.82
N MET A 78 -6.77 8.22 2.11
CA MET A 78 -6.82 9.09 3.29
C MET A 78 -8.01 10.05 3.27
N GLU A 79 -8.33 10.63 2.11
CA GLU A 79 -9.53 11.46 1.94
C GLU A 79 -10.85 10.69 2.16
N LEU A 80 -10.83 9.37 1.95
CA LEU A 80 -11.96 8.46 2.15
C LEU A 80 -11.96 7.78 3.53
N ASP A 81 -11.08 8.22 4.44
CA ASP A 81 -10.87 7.65 5.77
C ASP A 81 -10.54 6.14 5.74
N ILE A 82 -9.92 5.62 4.68
CA ILE A 82 -9.54 4.21 4.57
C ILE A 82 -8.23 3.99 5.32
N PRO A 83 -8.18 3.19 6.39
CA PRO A 83 -6.95 3.00 7.15
C PRO A 83 -5.88 2.30 6.31
N HIS A 84 -4.60 2.58 6.59
CA HIS A 84 -3.47 2.05 5.82
C HIS A 84 -3.47 0.52 5.65
N ASN A 85 -3.87 -0.22 6.70
CA ASN A 85 -3.97 -1.68 6.65
C ASN A 85 -5.01 -2.14 5.60
N TYR A 86 -6.16 -1.49 5.56
CA TYR A 86 -7.22 -1.81 4.61
C TYR A 86 -6.91 -1.31 3.19
N PHE A 87 -6.21 -0.19 3.06
CA PHE A 87 -5.66 0.22 1.77
C PHE A 87 -4.70 -0.84 1.22
N THR A 88 -3.78 -1.34 2.06
CA THR A 88 -2.84 -2.40 1.67
C THR A 88 -3.57 -3.69 1.30
N LEU A 89 -4.60 -4.08 2.08
CA LEU A 89 -5.44 -5.22 1.75
C LEU A 89 -6.12 -5.04 0.39
N TRP A 90 -6.74 -3.88 0.15
CA TRP A 90 -7.41 -3.56 -1.10
C TRP A 90 -6.45 -3.67 -2.29
N MET A 91 -5.23 -3.14 -2.16
CA MET A 91 -4.20 -3.19 -3.19
C MET A 91 -3.90 -4.61 -3.69
N VAL A 92 -4.00 -5.61 -2.82
CA VAL A 92 -3.68 -7.02 -3.11
C VAL A 92 -4.90 -7.91 -3.27
N THR A 93 -6.11 -7.37 -3.09
CA THR A 93 -7.35 -8.16 -3.18
C THR A 93 -7.91 -8.10 -4.59
N PRO A 94 -8.20 -9.25 -5.24
CA PRO A 94 -8.87 -9.27 -6.53
C PRO A 94 -10.20 -8.53 -6.51
N SER A 95 -10.40 -7.60 -7.44
CA SER A 95 -11.66 -6.85 -7.57
C SER A 95 -12.46 -7.32 -8.79
N ARG A 96 -13.79 -7.43 -8.63
CA ARG A 96 -14.70 -7.69 -9.76
C ARG A 96 -14.65 -6.58 -10.80
N ASP A 97 -14.47 -5.34 -10.34
CA ASP A 97 -14.39 -4.14 -11.19
C ASP A 97 -13.07 -4.09 -11.99
N LEU A 98 -12.09 -4.92 -11.60
CA LEU A 98 -10.80 -5.09 -12.28
C LEU A 98 -10.68 -6.49 -12.90
N ALA A 99 -11.79 -7.06 -13.42
CA ALA A 99 -11.80 -8.36 -14.07
C ALA A 99 -11.17 -9.50 -13.23
N ARG A 100 -11.38 -9.46 -11.90
CA ARG A 100 -10.81 -10.41 -10.92
C ARG A 100 -9.28 -10.39 -10.82
N THR A 101 -8.64 -9.30 -11.20
CA THR A 101 -7.23 -9.01 -10.92
C THR A 101 -7.11 -7.99 -9.79
N ARG A 102 -5.89 -7.75 -9.27
CA ARG A 102 -5.67 -6.90 -8.09
C ARG A 102 -5.25 -5.50 -8.50
N PRO A 103 -5.57 -4.45 -7.72
CA PRO A 103 -5.12 -3.09 -8.03
C PRO A 103 -3.62 -2.95 -8.28
N VAL A 104 -2.78 -3.70 -7.53
CA VAL A 104 -1.32 -3.71 -7.68
C VAL A 104 -0.86 -4.20 -9.07
N ASP A 105 -1.67 -4.99 -9.78
CA ASP A 105 -1.34 -5.49 -11.11
C ASP A 105 -1.52 -4.41 -12.21
N HIS A 106 -2.16 -3.28 -11.89
CA HIS A 106 -2.52 -2.20 -12.82
C HIS A 106 -1.74 -0.90 -12.62
N LEU A 107 -0.68 -0.91 -11.81
CA LEU A 107 0.04 0.31 -11.43
C LEU A 107 0.66 1.11 -12.59
N LYS A 108 0.82 0.47 -13.76
CA LYS A 108 1.41 1.05 -14.97
C LYS A 108 0.38 1.48 -16.02
N THR A 109 -0.92 1.34 -15.73
CA THR A 109 -2.01 1.68 -16.66
C THR A 109 -2.74 2.94 -16.21
N ASP A 110 -3.82 3.31 -16.91
CA ASP A 110 -4.69 4.43 -16.53
C ASP A 110 -5.15 4.26 -15.06
N PRO A 111 -4.94 5.25 -14.17
CA PRO A 111 -5.36 5.17 -12.78
C PRO A 111 -6.88 5.31 -12.59
N ALA A 112 -7.64 5.79 -13.58
CA ALA A 112 -9.07 6.08 -13.41
C ALA A 112 -9.92 4.86 -12.95
N PRO A 113 -9.74 3.63 -13.49
CA PRO A 113 -10.39 2.44 -12.97
C PRO A 113 -10.01 2.13 -11.52
N LEU A 114 -8.74 2.35 -11.13
CA LEU A 114 -8.26 2.11 -9.77
C LEU A 114 -8.90 3.07 -8.77
N ILE A 115 -8.99 4.35 -9.13
CA ILE A 115 -9.65 5.37 -8.31
C ILE A 115 -11.13 5.02 -8.10
N ARG A 116 -11.87 4.68 -9.17
CA ARG A 116 -13.29 4.29 -9.05
C ARG A 116 -13.47 3.06 -8.16
N THR A 117 -12.59 2.07 -8.30
CA THR A 117 -12.64 0.83 -7.50
C THR A 117 -12.27 1.08 -6.03
N LEU A 118 -11.42 2.07 -5.76
CA LEU A 118 -11.10 2.50 -4.39
C LEU A 118 -12.27 3.23 -3.75
N GLU A 119 -12.96 4.10 -4.49
CA GLU A 119 -14.12 4.85 -4.01
C GLU A 119 -15.33 3.96 -3.69
N SER A 120 -15.44 2.81 -4.35
CA SER A 120 -16.46 1.79 -4.06
C SER A 120 -16.06 0.87 -2.90
N PHE A 121 -14.81 0.91 -2.43
CA PHE A 121 -14.30 -0.01 -1.42
C PHE A 121 -14.91 0.27 -0.04
N ARG A 122 -15.61 -0.73 0.50
CA ARG A 122 -16.19 -0.69 1.85
C ARG A 122 -15.32 -1.49 2.80
N TRP A 123 -14.48 -0.78 3.54
CA TRP A 123 -13.60 -1.36 4.57
C TRP A 123 -14.27 -1.45 5.96
N ARG A 124 -15.30 -0.63 6.16
CA ARG A 124 -16.18 -0.63 7.32
C ARG A 124 -17.54 -1.14 6.93
#